data_AF-A0A7S1WE97-F1
#
_entry.id   AF-A0A7S1WE97-F1
#
_cell.length_a   1.000
_cell.length_b   1.000
_cell.length_c   1.000
_cell.angle_alpha   90.00
_cell.angle_beta   90.00
_cell.angle_gamma   90.00
#
_symmetry.space_group_name_H-M   'P 1'
#
loop_
_entity.id
_entity.type
_entity.pdbx_description
1 polymer ?
#
loop_
_entity_poly.entity_id
_entity_poly.type
_entity_poly.pdbx_seq_one_letter_code
_entity_poly.pdbx_strand_id
1 'polypeptide(L)'
;SYLASFPQRYRTKLSQPSPHPSTEAMVYTSPIVRAACCALGFTLSGGVPLADDSSALVQSALTAHQQSSKTETASLSRAQVVQSLGSQQIPVLPPFDCDKHPKLCEAPFNCQSFSATQLMAETIGKRGLAANGQANLRTWCMAPDYDDYIHACIVEKDL
;
A
#
# COMPACT_ATOMS: atom_id res chain seq x y z
N SER A 1 -25.92 39.65 4.05
CA SER A 1 -25.47 39.29 2.69
C SER A 1 -24.07 39.84 2.47
N TYR A 2 -23.04 39.03 2.68
CA TYR A 2 -21.65 39.38 2.39
C TYR A 2 -21.12 38.36 1.37
N LEU A 3 -21.02 38.79 0.11
CA LEU A 3 -20.38 38.02 -0.97
C LEU A 3 -18.91 38.43 -0.99
N ALA A 4 -18.04 37.58 -0.46
CA ALA A 4 -16.60 37.73 -0.61
C ALA A 4 -16.18 37.19 -1.99
N SER A 5 -15.74 38.10 -2.86
CA SER A 5 -15.10 37.79 -4.14
C SER A 5 -13.72 37.18 -3.89
N PHE A 6 -13.48 35.96 -4.40
CA PHE A 6 -12.14 35.38 -4.48
C PHE A 6 -11.55 35.66 -5.88
N PRO A 7 -10.31 36.17 -5.98
CA PRO A 7 -9.65 36.34 -7.27
C PRO A 7 -9.24 34.99 -7.85
N GLN A 8 -9.79 34.66 -9.02
CA GLN A 8 -9.19 33.70 -9.94
C GLN A 8 -7.86 34.25 -10.45
N ARG A 9 -6.74 33.61 -10.11
CA ARG A 9 -5.53 33.51 -10.96
C ARG A 9 -4.46 32.69 -10.27
N TYR A 10 -4.48 31.38 -10.48
CA TYR A 10 -3.26 30.59 -10.53
C TYR A 10 -3.33 29.69 -11.75
N ARG A 11 -2.71 30.19 -12.83
CA ARG A 11 -2.41 29.46 -14.06
C ARG A 11 -1.05 28.82 -13.85
N THR A 12 -0.99 27.69 -13.17
CA THR A 12 0.26 26.94 -13.01
C THR A 12 0.51 26.16 -14.30
N LYS A 13 1.69 26.41 -14.87
CA LYS A 13 2.20 25.79 -16.09
C LYS A 13 2.26 24.26 -15.90
N LEU A 14 1.79 23.51 -16.89
CA LEU A 14 2.14 22.09 -17.05
C LEU A 14 3.68 22.00 -17.11
N SER A 15 4.29 21.46 -16.06
CA SER A 15 5.69 21.06 -16.06
C SER A 15 5.83 19.79 -16.90
N GLN A 16 6.84 19.79 -17.78
CA GLN A 16 7.16 18.68 -18.67
C GLN A 16 7.48 17.39 -17.89
N PRO A 17 7.13 16.20 -18.42
CA PRO A 17 7.58 14.95 -17.86
C PRO A 17 9.11 14.85 -17.99
N SER A 18 9.78 14.75 -16.85
CA SER A 18 11.21 14.46 -16.78
C SER A 18 11.45 12.98 -17.13
N PRO A 19 12.48 12.65 -17.94
CA PRO A 19 12.80 11.27 -18.28
C PRO A 19 13.41 10.58 -17.05
N HIS A 20 12.70 9.59 -16.49
CA HIS A 20 13.28 8.68 -15.52
C HIS A 20 14.41 7.87 -16.19
N PRO A 21 15.61 7.79 -15.58
CA PRO A 21 16.59 6.79 -15.98
C PRO A 21 16.08 5.41 -15.59
N SER A 22 16.05 4.52 -16.58
CA SER A 22 15.75 3.10 -16.42
C SER A 22 16.68 2.48 -15.39
N THR A 23 16.13 2.07 -14.24
CA THR A 23 16.81 1.17 -13.32
C THR A 23 16.85 -0.20 -13.98
N GLU A 24 17.98 -0.51 -14.62
CA GLU A 24 18.28 -1.85 -15.11
C GLU A 24 18.25 -2.82 -13.93
N ALA A 25 17.28 -3.74 -13.96
CA ALA A 25 17.23 -4.86 -13.06
C ALA A 25 18.46 -5.73 -13.31
N MET A 26 19.42 -5.67 -12.41
CA MET A 26 20.57 -6.57 -12.38
C MET A 26 20.08 -7.97 -11.99
N VAL A 27 19.63 -8.72 -12.98
CA VAL A 27 19.30 -10.15 -12.86
C VAL A 27 20.62 -10.90 -12.70
N TYR A 28 20.99 -11.19 -11.46
CA TYR A 28 22.10 -12.08 -11.13
C TYR A 28 21.64 -13.53 -11.33
N THR A 29 21.56 -13.97 -12.58
CA THR A 29 21.36 -15.39 -12.90
C THR A 29 22.65 -16.14 -12.58
N SER A 30 22.63 -16.86 -11.46
CA SER A 30 23.63 -17.87 -11.13
C SER A 30 23.57 -19.01 -12.15
N PRO A 31 24.64 -19.31 -12.91
CA PRO A 31 24.77 -20.58 -13.62
C PRO A 31 25.29 -21.64 -12.64
N ILE A 32 25.13 -22.93 -12.94
CA ILE A 32 25.43 -24.09 -12.08
C ILE A 32 24.18 -24.39 -11.22
N VAL A 33 23.23 -25.22 -11.64
CA VAL A 33 23.37 -26.67 -11.85
C VAL A 33 22.47 -27.13 -13.00
N ARG A 34 23.09 -27.43 -14.14
CA ARG A 34 22.56 -28.35 -15.16
C ARG A 34 23.24 -29.69 -14.91
N ALA A 35 22.52 -30.73 -14.51
CA ALA A 35 22.77 -32.13 -14.93
C ALA A 35 21.86 -33.11 -14.19
N ALA A 36 21.33 -34.06 -14.96
CA ALA A 36 20.71 -35.33 -14.57
C ALA A 36 19.30 -35.21 -13.93
N CYS A 37 18.23 -35.81 -14.43
CA CYS A 37 18.10 -37.06 -15.17
C CYS A 37 17.02 -36.98 -16.25
N CYS A 38 17.43 -37.10 -17.52
CA CYS A 38 16.61 -37.74 -18.53
C CYS A 38 16.79 -39.24 -18.37
N ALA A 39 15.75 -39.97 -17.97
CA ALA A 39 15.45 -41.34 -18.38
C ALA A 39 14.39 -41.89 -17.44
N LEU A 40 13.14 -41.91 -17.90
CA LEU A 40 12.30 -43.12 -17.92
C LEU A 40 11.10 -42.77 -18.80
N GLY A 41 11.12 -43.35 -20.00
CA GLY A 41 10.05 -43.20 -20.97
C GLY A 41 8.78 -43.90 -20.51
N PHE A 42 7.65 -43.29 -20.83
CA PHE A 42 6.38 -43.98 -20.99
C PHE A 42 5.67 -43.37 -22.19
N THR A 43 5.69 -44.07 -23.31
CA THR A 43 4.81 -43.84 -24.45
C THR A 43 3.60 -44.75 -24.29
N LEU A 44 2.42 -44.20 -24.00
CA LEU A 44 1.17 -44.84 -24.41
C LEU A 44 0.12 -43.77 -24.70
N SER A 45 -0.24 -43.67 -25.98
CA SER A 45 -1.25 -42.80 -26.54
C SER A 45 -2.65 -43.17 -26.05
N GLY A 46 -3.31 -42.24 -25.36
CA GLY A 46 -4.75 -42.23 -25.14
C GLY A 46 -5.24 -40.81 -25.34
N GLY A 47 -6.09 -40.59 -26.35
CA GLY A 47 -6.64 -39.28 -26.67
C GLY A 47 -7.40 -38.68 -25.49
N VAL A 48 -6.82 -37.65 -24.89
CA VAL A 48 -7.46 -36.80 -23.88
C VAL A 48 -8.33 -35.78 -24.60
N PRO A 49 -9.61 -35.62 -24.23
CA PRO A 49 -10.36 -34.46 -24.67
C PRO A 49 -9.62 -33.21 -24.21
N LEU A 50 -9.46 -32.23 -25.11
CA LEU A 50 -8.98 -30.87 -24.83
C LEU A 50 -9.90 -30.20 -23.80
N ALA A 51 -9.70 -30.53 -22.53
CA ALA A 51 -10.36 -29.93 -21.40
C ALA A 51 -9.32 -29.08 -20.69
N ASP A 52 -9.25 -27.80 -21.07
CA ASP A 52 -8.70 -26.66 -20.32
C ASP A 52 -7.86 -27.02 -19.06
N ASP A 53 -6.68 -27.63 -19.27
CA ASP A 53 -5.81 -28.19 -18.23
C ASP A 53 -5.20 -27.13 -17.30
N SER A 54 -5.40 -25.84 -17.63
CA SER A 54 -5.11 -24.69 -16.79
C SER A 54 -5.78 -24.81 -15.41
N SER A 55 -7.01 -25.35 -15.39
CA SER A 55 -7.82 -25.47 -14.18
C SER A 55 -7.36 -26.63 -13.28
N ALA A 56 -6.89 -27.73 -13.85
CA ALA A 56 -6.42 -28.91 -13.13
C ALA A 56 -5.13 -28.64 -12.33
N LEU A 57 -4.24 -27.81 -12.86
CA LEU A 57 -3.03 -27.38 -12.15
C LEU A 57 -3.36 -26.49 -10.94
N VAL A 58 -4.34 -25.58 -11.08
CA VAL A 58 -4.79 -24.74 -9.97
C VAL A 58 -5.46 -25.58 -8.88
N GLN A 59 -6.30 -26.56 -9.27
CA GLN A 59 -6.98 -27.43 -8.31
C GLN A 59 -6.01 -28.36 -7.56
N SER A 60 -4.99 -28.89 -8.24
CA SER A 60 -3.99 -29.74 -7.60
C SER A 60 -3.12 -28.95 -6.60
N ALA A 61 -2.72 -27.72 -6.96
CA ALA A 61 -2.01 -26.81 -6.07
C ALA A 61 -2.85 -26.42 -4.84
N LEU A 62 -4.15 -26.13 -5.02
CA LEU A 62 -5.05 -25.79 -3.93
C LEU A 62 -5.23 -26.96 -2.94
N THR A 63 -5.36 -28.18 -3.47
CA THR A 63 -5.58 -29.39 -2.68
C THR A 63 -4.32 -29.79 -1.90
N ALA A 64 -3.13 -29.64 -2.49
CA ALA A 64 -1.86 -29.82 -1.80
C ALA A 64 -1.69 -28.82 -0.64
N HIS A 65 -2.06 -27.55 -0.85
CA HIS A 65 -2.02 -26.51 0.19
C HIS A 65 -2.98 -26.80 1.35
N GLN A 66 -4.17 -27.34 1.07
CA GLN A 66 -5.15 -27.74 2.09
C GLN A 66 -4.68 -28.92 2.96
N GLN A 67 -3.83 -29.81 2.43
CA GLN A 67 -3.27 -30.92 3.19
C GLN A 67 -2.08 -30.48 4.04
N SER A 68 -1.22 -29.59 3.53
CA SER A 68 -0.10 -29.03 4.30
C SER A 68 -0.54 -28.14 5.47
N SER A 69 -1.73 -27.54 5.42
CA SER A 69 -2.26 -26.74 6.54
C SER A 69 -2.72 -27.57 7.75
N LYS A 70 -2.67 -28.91 7.69
CA LYS A 70 -3.11 -29.77 8.81
C LYS A 70 -2.04 -30.07 9.84
N THR A 71 -0.75 -29.85 9.55
CA THR A 71 0.31 -30.39 10.42
C THR A 71 0.99 -29.39 11.33
N GLU A 72 0.98 -28.08 11.09
CA GLU A 72 1.69 -27.17 12.02
C GLU A 72 1.21 -25.72 11.99
N THR A 73 0.02 -25.50 12.52
CA THR A 73 -0.44 -24.29 13.23
C THR A 73 -1.94 -24.48 13.45
N ALA A 74 -2.40 -24.27 14.69
CA ALA A 74 -3.80 -24.41 15.06
C ALA A 74 -4.68 -23.72 14.01
N SER A 75 -5.55 -24.49 13.35
CA SER A 75 -6.55 -23.98 12.43
C SER A 75 -7.55 -23.14 13.22
N LEU A 76 -7.20 -21.87 13.44
CA LEU A 76 -8.11 -20.88 13.98
C LEU A 76 -9.31 -20.84 13.04
N SER A 77 -10.47 -21.26 13.54
CA SER A 77 -11.72 -21.19 12.80
C SER A 77 -11.89 -19.75 12.30
N ARG A 78 -12.47 -19.57 11.11
CA ARG A 78 -12.81 -18.24 10.58
C ARG A 78 -13.64 -17.43 11.59
N ALA A 79 -14.42 -18.10 12.43
CA ALA A 79 -15.14 -17.49 13.55
C ALA A 79 -14.21 -16.95 14.66
N GLN A 80 -13.13 -17.66 14.98
CA GLN A 80 -12.12 -17.20 15.94
C GLN A 80 -11.33 -15.99 15.42
N VAL A 81 -11.10 -15.92 14.10
CA VAL A 81 -10.50 -14.73 13.47
C VAL A 81 -11.43 -13.52 13.57
N VAL A 82 -12.73 -13.70 13.37
CA VAL A 82 -13.71 -12.60 13.54
C VAL A 82 -13.83 -12.18 15.00
N GLN A 83 -13.81 -13.12 15.95
CA GLN A 83 -13.82 -12.80 17.38
C GLN A 83 -12.56 -12.10 17.87
N SER A 84 -11.38 -12.45 17.32
CA SER A 84 -10.12 -11.78 17.69
C SER A 84 -10.06 -10.35 17.14
N LEU A 85 -10.60 -10.11 15.95
CA LEU A 85 -10.74 -8.77 15.37
C LEU A 85 -11.76 -7.90 16.14
N GLY A 86 -12.88 -8.49 16.57
CA GLY A 86 -13.90 -7.77 17.34
C GLY A 86 -13.46 -7.34 18.74
N SER A 87 -12.39 -7.93 19.27
CA SER A 87 -11.86 -7.65 20.61
C SER A 87 -10.63 -6.73 20.60
N GLN A 88 -10.08 -6.38 19.42
CA GLN A 88 -9.02 -5.40 19.36
C GLN A 88 -9.59 -4.01 19.61
N GLN A 89 -9.36 -3.51 20.82
CA GLN A 89 -9.48 -2.09 21.13
C GLN A 89 -8.55 -1.35 20.16
N ILE A 90 -9.13 -0.66 19.18
CA ILE A 90 -8.38 0.22 18.30
C ILE A 90 -7.74 1.26 19.21
N PRO A 91 -6.40 1.36 19.25
CA PRO A 91 -5.73 2.36 20.06
C PRO A 91 -6.31 3.72 19.70
N VAL A 92 -6.95 4.38 20.66
CA VAL A 92 -7.39 5.76 20.47
C VAL A 92 -6.12 6.59 20.46
N LEU A 93 -5.69 7.02 19.28
CA LEU A 93 -4.54 7.91 19.19
C LEU A 93 -4.88 9.22 19.91
N PRO A 94 -3.92 9.78 20.67
CA PRO A 94 -4.13 11.05 21.35
C PRO A 94 -4.35 12.17 20.32
N PRO A 95 -4.96 13.30 20.75
CA PRO A 95 -4.98 14.52 19.95
C PRO A 95 -3.57 14.97 19.56
N PHE A 96 -3.47 15.67 18.43
CA PHE A 96 -2.19 16.21 17.96
C PHE A 96 -1.67 17.31 18.90
N ASP A 97 -0.39 17.26 19.24
CA ASP A 97 0.27 18.15 20.19
C ASP A 97 0.97 19.31 19.45
N CYS A 98 0.28 20.45 19.36
CA CYS A 98 0.81 21.65 18.70
C CYS A 98 1.95 22.32 19.47
N ASP A 99 2.07 22.09 20.78
CA ASP A 99 3.14 22.69 21.58
C ASP A 99 4.48 22.05 21.21
N LYS A 100 4.47 20.76 20.84
CA LYS A 100 5.66 20.04 20.35
C LYS A 100 5.94 20.24 18.87
N HIS A 101 4.90 20.34 18.05
CA HIS A 101 5.03 20.40 16.59
C HIS A 101 4.24 21.58 15.98
N PRO A 102 4.60 22.84 16.31
CA PRO A 102 3.81 24.01 15.94
C PRO A 102 3.69 24.18 14.42
N LYS A 103 4.74 23.87 13.66
CA LYS A 103 4.78 23.98 12.19
C LYS A 103 3.73 23.11 11.48
N LEU A 104 3.35 21.99 12.09
CA LEU A 104 2.34 21.08 11.54
C LEU A 104 0.90 21.48 11.93
N CYS A 105 0.75 22.41 12.86
CA CYS A 105 -0.56 23.00 13.19
C CYS A 105 -0.90 24.21 12.31
N GLU A 106 0.06 24.72 11.54
CA GLU A 106 -0.15 25.78 10.58
C GLU A 106 -0.57 25.24 9.21
N ALA A 107 -1.02 26.15 8.34
CA ALA A 107 -1.27 25.80 6.96
C ALA A 107 0.04 25.42 6.25
N PRO A 108 0.04 24.42 5.36
CA PRO A 108 -1.13 23.71 4.82
C PRO A 108 -1.58 22.47 5.60
N PHE A 109 -0.87 22.07 6.66
CA PHE A 109 -1.06 20.78 7.35
C PHE A 109 -2.31 20.75 8.25
N ASN A 110 -2.46 21.75 9.13
CA ASN A 110 -3.58 21.89 10.06
C ASN A 110 -3.90 20.62 10.88
N CYS A 111 -2.89 19.94 11.43
CA CYS A 111 -3.03 18.63 12.09
C CYS A 111 -3.98 18.62 13.31
N GLN A 112 -4.22 19.76 13.94
CA GLN A 112 -5.15 19.94 15.07
C GLN A 112 -6.62 19.97 14.65
N SER A 113 -6.90 20.14 13.36
CA SER A 113 -8.27 20.31 12.85
C SER A 113 -9.04 18.99 12.68
N PHE A 114 -8.38 17.84 12.89
CA PHE A 114 -8.98 16.52 12.73
C PHE A 114 -8.46 15.52 13.76
N SER A 115 -9.27 14.51 14.05
CA SER A 115 -8.84 13.39 14.88
C SER A 115 -8.02 12.39 14.07
N ALA A 116 -7.19 11.60 14.75
CA ALA A 116 -6.45 10.51 14.12
C ALA A 116 -7.38 9.49 13.43
N THR A 117 -8.55 9.23 14.01
CA THR A 117 -9.57 8.36 13.40
C THR A 117 -10.07 8.93 12.08
N GLN A 118 -10.31 10.25 12.02
CA GLN A 118 -10.72 10.92 10.79
C GLN A 118 -9.60 10.90 9.74
N LEU A 119 -8.35 11.05 10.16
CA LEU A 119 -7.20 10.94 9.27
C LEU A 119 -7.11 9.53 8.66
N MET A 120 -7.20 8.48 9.47
CA MET A 120 -7.12 7.10 8.98
C MET A 120 -8.30 6.74 8.06
N ALA A 121 -9.53 7.01 8.50
CA ALA A 121 -10.73 6.60 7.77
C ALA A 121 -11.02 7.46 6.54
N GLU A 122 -10.92 8.79 6.65
CA GLU A 122 -11.34 9.69 5.58
C GLU A 122 -10.20 10.13 4.68
N THR A 123 -9.02 10.34 5.24
CA THR A 123 -7.90 10.89 4.49
C THR A 123 -7.14 9.76 3.81
N ILE A 124 -6.66 8.78 4.56
CA ILE A 124 -5.88 7.67 4.00
C ILE A 124 -6.81 6.66 3.32
N GLY A 125 -7.87 6.22 4.01
CA GLY A 125 -8.77 5.18 3.50
C GLY A 125 -9.49 5.56 2.21
N LYS A 126 -9.95 6.82 2.08
CA LYS A 126 -10.73 7.25 0.89
C LYS A 126 -9.88 7.93 -0.18
N ARG A 127 -8.89 8.74 0.22
CA ARG A 127 -8.14 9.59 -0.72
C ARG A 127 -6.75 9.03 -1.02
N GLY A 128 -6.25 8.10 -0.20
CA GLY A 128 -4.88 7.61 -0.29
C GLY A 128 -3.84 8.67 0.12
N LEU A 129 -2.57 8.32 -0.06
CA LEU A 129 -1.43 9.18 0.27
C LEU A 129 -1.17 10.28 -0.77
N ALA A 130 -1.62 10.06 -2.01
CA ALA A 130 -1.41 10.99 -3.12
C ALA A 130 -2.70 11.15 -3.94
N ALA A 131 -3.71 11.75 -3.30
CA ALA A 131 -5.01 11.97 -3.93
C ALA A 131 -4.86 12.90 -5.14
N ASN A 132 -5.33 12.48 -6.31
CA ASN A 132 -5.30 13.28 -7.55
C ASN A 132 -3.89 13.66 -8.05
N GLY A 133 -2.88 12.84 -7.74
CA GLY A 133 -1.49 13.10 -8.15
C GLY A 133 -0.78 14.19 -7.35
N GLN A 134 -1.42 14.70 -6.29
CA GLN A 134 -0.81 15.63 -5.33
C GLN A 134 -0.62 14.94 -3.99
N ALA A 135 0.46 15.26 -3.29
CA ALA A 135 0.72 14.74 -1.96
C ALA A 135 -0.39 15.18 -0.99
N ASN A 136 -0.96 14.23 -0.26
CA ASN A 136 -1.98 14.53 0.73
C ASN A 136 -1.32 15.02 2.02
N LEU A 137 -1.17 16.33 2.16
CA LEU A 137 -0.34 16.91 3.22
C LEU A 137 -0.78 16.52 4.64
N ARG A 138 -2.04 16.14 4.83
CA ARG A 138 -2.56 15.68 6.13
C ARG A 138 -1.93 14.37 6.60
N THR A 139 -1.39 13.54 5.71
CA THR A 139 -0.79 12.25 6.10
C THR A 139 0.48 12.44 6.91
N TRP A 140 1.14 13.58 6.77
CA TRP A 140 2.34 13.95 7.53
C TRP A 140 2.07 14.13 9.02
N CYS A 141 0.81 14.34 9.43
CA CYS A 141 0.43 14.40 10.84
C CYS A 141 0.62 13.07 11.59
N MET A 142 0.85 11.95 10.89
CA MET A 142 1.22 10.66 11.50
C MET A 142 2.72 10.52 11.77
N ALA A 143 3.53 11.43 11.26
CA ALA A 143 4.99 11.39 11.38
C ALA A 143 5.54 12.76 11.82
N PRO A 144 5.10 13.26 13.01
CA PRO A 144 5.44 14.61 13.45
C PRO A 144 6.92 14.81 13.76
N ASP A 145 7.68 13.73 13.99
CA ASP A 145 9.13 13.76 14.19
C ASP A 145 9.92 14.27 12.97
N TYR A 146 9.28 14.43 11.81
CA TYR A 146 9.87 14.94 10.58
C TYR A 146 9.39 16.36 10.24
N ASP A 147 8.79 17.09 11.17
CA ASP A 147 8.21 18.42 10.93
C ASP A 147 9.17 19.41 10.27
N ASP A 148 10.43 19.46 10.71
CA ASP A 148 11.47 20.32 10.12
C ASP A 148 11.74 19.98 8.65
N TYR A 149 11.87 18.70 8.33
CA TYR A 149 12.11 18.22 6.97
C TYR A 149 10.90 18.51 6.07
N ILE A 150 9.71 18.18 6.55
CA ILE A 150 8.47 18.34 5.79
C ILE A 150 8.20 19.82 5.53
N HIS A 151 8.43 20.68 6.52
CA HIS A 151 8.27 22.11 6.35
C HIS A 151 9.23 22.66 5.30
N ALA A 152 10.53 22.34 5.39
CA ALA A 152 11.53 22.78 4.41
C ALA A 152 11.22 22.28 2.99
N CYS A 153 10.80 21.02 2.85
CA CYS A 153 10.56 20.43 1.54
C CYS A 153 9.23 20.80 0.90
N ILE A 154 8.17 21.01 1.68
CA ILE A 154 6.83 21.24 1.14
C ILE A 154 6.48 22.72 1.09
N VAL A 155 6.85 23.49 2.13
CA VAL A 155 6.48 24.90 2.22
C VAL A 155 7.45 25.78 1.44
N GLU A 156 8.76 25.50 1.50
CA GLU A 156 9.77 26.36 0.87
C GLU A 156 10.06 26.00 -0.59
N LYS A 157 9.86 24.73 -0.97
CA LYS A 157 10.32 24.19 -2.26
C LYS A 157 9.23 23.91 -3.28
N ASP A 158 7.95 24.17 -2.96
CA ASP A 158 6.75 24.04 -3.82
C ASP A 158 6.87 22.87 -4.83
N LEU A 159 6.68 21.65 -4.32
CA LEU A 159 6.83 20.38 -5.07
C LEU A 159 5.85 20.25 -6.26
#